data_AF-G9KT49-F1
#
_entry.id   AF-G9KT49-F1
#
_cell.length_a   1.000
_cell.length_b   1.000
_cell.length_c   1.000
_cell.angle_alpha   90.00
_cell.angle_beta   90.00
_cell.angle_gamma   90.00
#
_symmetry.space_group_name_H-M   'P 1'
#
loop_
_entity.id
_entity.type
_entity.pdbx_description
1 polymer ?
#
loop_
_entity_poly.entity_id
_entity_poly.type
_entity_poly.pdbx_seq_one_letter_code
_entity_poly.pdbx_strand_id
1 'polypeptide(L)'
;LNENPVNGDPFCVEVCIISVKRRTIQLFLVYEDRVQIVREVSTPEQPLAVAVDGHFLCLALTTQYIILNYNTGFSQDLFPYCSEEKRPIVKRIGRQEFLLAGPGGLGMFATVAGISQRAPVRWSENVIGAAICFPYVIALDDEFITVHSMLDQQQKQTLPFKEGHILQDFEGRVIVATSKGVYILVPLPLEKQIQDLLASHRVEEALVLAKGARRNIPKEKFQVMYRRILQQAGFIQFAQLQFLEAKELFRSGQLDVRELISLYPFLLPTSSSFTRSHPPLHEYADLHQLTQGDQEKMAKCKRFLMSYLNEVRSTEVANGYKEDIDTALLKLYAEADHDSLLDLLVTENSCLLTDSAAWLE
;
A
#
# COMPACT_ATOMS: atom_id res chain seq x y z
N LEU A 1 -0.94 8.43 -23.41
CA LEU A 1 0.18 7.48 -23.33
C LEU A 1 -0.38 6.12 -22.93
N ASN A 2 0.05 5.02 -23.56
CA ASN A 2 -0.21 3.68 -23.02
C ASN A 2 0.95 3.27 -22.12
N GLU A 3 0.70 3.26 -20.81
CA GLU A 3 1.68 2.85 -19.79
C GLU A 3 1.84 1.33 -19.69
N ASN A 4 1.02 0.57 -20.41
CA ASN A 4 1.06 -0.88 -20.49
C ASN A 4 0.89 -1.29 -21.96
N PRO A 5 1.83 -0.91 -22.85
CA PRO A 5 1.72 -1.19 -24.27
C PRO A 5 1.76 -2.69 -24.53
N VAL A 6 1.07 -3.13 -25.59
CA VAL A 6 1.10 -4.54 -26.01
C VAL A 6 2.33 -4.83 -26.86
N ASN A 7 2.82 -3.82 -27.58
CA ASN A 7 4.13 -3.89 -28.21
C ASN A 7 5.21 -3.84 -27.10
N GLY A 8 6.06 -4.86 -27.05
CA GLY A 8 7.15 -4.98 -26.08
C GLY A 8 8.45 -4.28 -26.49
N ASP A 9 8.43 -3.51 -27.58
CA ASP A 9 9.59 -2.76 -28.05
C ASP A 9 9.93 -1.59 -27.09
N PRO A 10 11.09 -1.64 -26.39
CA PRO A 10 11.46 -0.63 -25.41
C PRO A 10 11.92 0.70 -26.03
N PHE A 11 12.08 0.78 -27.35
CA PHE A 11 12.56 1.97 -28.06
C PHE A 11 11.42 2.79 -28.69
N CYS A 12 10.18 2.49 -28.33
CA CYS A 12 9.03 3.23 -28.82
C CYS A 12 8.00 3.46 -27.73
N VAL A 13 7.16 4.46 -27.97
CA VAL A 13 6.07 4.84 -27.07
C VAL A 13 4.75 4.73 -27.81
N GLU A 14 3.79 4.02 -27.21
CA GLU A 14 2.44 3.91 -27.78
C GLU A 14 1.55 5.06 -27.28
N VAL A 15 1.01 5.84 -28.22
CA VAL A 15 0.19 7.03 -27.94
C VAL A 15 -1.16 6.89 -28.62
N CYS A 16 -2.23 7.13 -27.86
CA CYS A 16 -3.59 7.25 -28.39
C CYS A 16 -3.94 8.72 -28.60
N ILE A 17 -4.41 9.07 -29.79
CA ILE A 17 -4.83 10.42 -30.15
C ILE A 17 -6.29 10.38 -30.60
N ILE A 18 -7.08 11.33 -30.10
CA ILE A 18 -8.46 11.55 -30.54
C ILE A 18 -8.45 12.35 -31.85
N SER A 19 -9.02 11.78 -32.91
CA SER A 19 -9.24 12.46 -34.18
C SER A 19 -10.68 12.98 -34.24
N VAL A 20 -10.86 14.26 -33.88
CA VAL A 20 -12.19 14.90 -33.84
C VAL A 20 -12.84 14.94 -35.23
N LYS A 21 -12.06 15.21 -36.28
CA LYS A 21 -12.59 15.29 -37.65
C LYS A 21 -13.14 13.96 -38.17
N ARG A 22 -12.56 12.84 -37.72
CA ARG A 22 -12.92 11.50 -38.21
C ARG A 22 -13.79 10.71 -37.24
N ARG A 23 -13.99 11.21 -36.02
CA ARG A 23 -14.66 10.48 -34.93
C ARG A 23 -13.97 9.13 -34.67
N THR A 24 -12.64 9.17 -34.58
CA THR A 24 -11.80 7.97 -34.40
C THR A 24 -10.77 8.17 -33.29
N ILE A 25 -10.33 7.05 -32.72
CA ILE A 25 -9.10 6.97 -31.92
C ILE A 25 -8.00 6.41 -32.80
N GLN A 26 -6.89 7.13 -32.93
CA GLN A 26 -5.72 6.69 -33.68
C GLN A 26 -4.62 6.28 -32.70
N LEU A 27 -4.11 5.08 -32.87
CA LEU A 27 -2.99 4.53 -32.13
C LEU A 27 -1.71 4.72 -32.92
N PHE A 28 -0.73 5.36 -32.30
CA PHE A 28 0.57 5.64 -32.88
C PHE A 28 1.66 4.93 -32.08
N LEU A 29 2.67 4.42 -32.79
CA LEU A 29 3.99 4.14 -32.23
C LEU A 29 4.89 5.31 -32.57
N VAL A 30 5.43 5.94 -31.54
CA VAL A 30 6.38 7.05 -31.63
C VAL A 30 7.76 6.50 -31.32
N TYR A 31 8.61 6.46 -32.34
CA TYR A 31 10.03 6.15 -32.24
C TYR A 31 10.84 7.45 -32.18
N GLU A 32 12.15 7.34 -31.96
CA GLU A 32 13.06 8.48 -32.03
C GLU A 32 13.08 9.14 -33.43
N ASP A 33 13.03 8.34 -34.48
CA ASP A 33 13.21 8.76 -35.88
C ASP A 33 11.90 8.83 -36.70
N ARG A 34 10.82 8.20 -36.22
CA ARG A 34 9.57 8.08 -36.98
C ARG A 34 8.33 7.97 -36.10
N VAL A 35 7.19 8.31 -36.70
CA VAL A 35 5.86 8.11 -36.11
C VAL A 35 5.03 7.24 -37.05
N GLN A 36 4.48 6.15 -36.52
CA GLN A 36 3.72 5.18 -37.29
C GLN A 36 2.30 5.04 -36.74
N ILE A 37 1.28 5.14 -37.61
CA ILE A 37 -0.09 4.77 -37.25
C ILE A 37 -0.18 3.24 -37.27
N VAL A 38 -0.57 2.66 -36.14
CA VAL A 38 -0.76 1.20 -35.99
C VAL A 38 -2.22 0.83 -36.23
N ARG A 39 -3.14 1.65 -35.73
CA ARG A 39 -4.57 1.35 -35.82
C ARG A 39 -5.38 2.64 -35.78
N GLU A 40 -6.49 2.63 -36.50
CA GLU A 40 -7.53 3.65 -36.39
C GLU A 40 -8.84 2.94 -36.01
N VAL A 41 -9.50 3.43 -34.97
CA VAL A 41 -10.66 2.81 -34.35
C VAL A 41 -11.81 3.80 -34.40
N SER A 42 -12.88 3.46 -35.12
CA SER A 42 -14.10 4.27 -35.14
C SER A 42 -14.86 4.14 -33.82
N THR A 43 -15.39 5.25 -33.33
CA THR A 43 -16.24 5.28 -32.14
C THR A 43 -17.70 5.56 -32.51
N PRO A 44 -18.68 5.12 -31.70
CA PRO A 44 -20.10 5.34 -31.99
C PRO A 44 -20.49 6.82 -31.90
N GLU A 45 -19.83 7.55 -31.00
CA GLU A 45 -20.00 8.99 -30.76
C GLU A 45 -18.64 9.69 -30.75
N GLN A 46 -18.63 11.02 -30.68
CA GLN A 46 -17.39 11.81 -30.62
C GLN A 46 -16.66 11.55 -29.29
N PRO A 47 -15.44 10.99 -29.32
CA PRO A 47 -14.65 10.83 -28.10
C PRO A 47 -14.07 12.17 -27.69
N LEU A 48 -14.07 12.44 -26.39
CA LEU A 48 -13.64 13.69 -25.77
C LEU A 48 -12.45 13.50 -24.85
N ALA A 49 -12.36 12.33 -24.20
CA ALA A 49 -11.21 11.92 -23.40
C ALA A 49 -10.94 10.43 -23.58
N VAL A 50 -9.67 10.05 -23.45
CA VAL A 50 -9.23 8.65 -23.57
C VAL A 50 -8.13 8.34 -22.54
N ALA A 51 -8.24 7.19 -21.89
CA ALA A 51 -7.13 6.51 -21.25
C ALA A 51 -7.00 5.11 -21.85
N VAL A 52 -5.79 4.54 -21.80
CA VAL A 52 -5.50 3.26 -22.44
C VAL A 52 -4.66 2.37 -21.52
N ASP A 53 -4.99 1.08 -21.47
CA ASP A 53 -4.20 0.03 -20.83
C ASP A 53 -4.23 -1.23 -21.70
N GLY A 54 -3.07 -1.65 -22.22
CA GLY A 54 -2.99 -2.78 -23.14
C GLY A 54 -3.86 -2.55 -24.37
N HIS A 55 -4.83 -3.43 -24.60
CA HIS A 55 -5.79 -3.34 -25.71
C HIS A 55 -7.05 -2.53 -25.40
N PHE A 56 -7.21 -2.05 -24.17
CA PHE A 56 -8.46 -1.45 -23.71
C PHE A 56 -8.35 0.07 -23.69
N LEU A 57 -9.28 0.71 -24.40
CA LEU A 57 -9.53 2.15 -24.37
C LEU A 57 -10.67 2.40 -23.40
N CYS A 58 -10.44 3.20 -22.38
CA CYS A 58 -11.52 3.82 -21.61
C CYS A 58 -11.81 5.17 -22.24
N LEU A 59 -13.05 5.36 -22.70
CA LEU A 59 -13.44 6.51 -23.51
C LEU A 59 -14.56 7.27 -22.82
N ALA A 60 -14.42 8.59 -22.80
CA ALA A 60 -15.54 9.49 -22.58
C ALA A 60 -16.04 9.95 -23.95
N LEU A 61 -17.24 9.53 -24.31
CA LEU A 61 -17.96 9.98 -25.51
C LEU A 61 -18.90 11.12 -25.16
N THR A 62 -19.48 11.82 -26.12
CA THR A 62 -20.41 12.93 -25.87
C THR A 62 -21.50 12.67 -24.82
N THR A 63 -22.06 11.45 -24.76
CA THR A 63 -23.18 11.12 -23.86
C THR A 63 -22.90 10.01 -22.83
N GLN A 64 -21.73 9.36 -22.87
CA GLN A 64 -21.47 8.19 -22.03
C GLN A 64 -20.00 7.82 -21.92
N TYR A 65 -19.65 7.08 -20.87
CA TYR A 65 -18.37 6.39 -20.75
C TYR A 65 -18.48 4.95 -21.23
N ILE A 66 -17.48 4.48 -21.97
CA ILE A 66 -17.40 3.10 -22.46
C ILE A 66 -15.98 2.53 -22.29
N ILE A 67 -15.87 1.21 -22.28
CA ILE A 67 -14.63 0.47 -22.52
C ILE A 67 -14.70 -0.10 -23.93
N LEU A 68 -13.66 0.13 -24.73
CA LEU A 68 -13.52 -0.41 -26.08
C LEU A 68 -12.21 -1.18 -26.20
N ASN A 69 -12.28 -2.46 -26.56
CA ASN A 69 -11.11 -3.24 -26.92
C ASN A 69 -10.78 -2.98 -28.40
N TYR A 70 -9.69 -2.27 -28.68
CA TYR A 70 -9.36 -1.92 -30.06
C TYR A 70 -8.89 -3.13 -30.89
N ASN A 71 -8.50 -4.24 -30.27
CA ASN A 71 -8.06 -5.45 -30.96
C ASN A 71 -9.24 -6.28 -31.45
N THR A 72 -10.21 -6.53 -30.56
CA THR A 72 -11.39 -7.38 -30.84
C THR A 72 -12.60 -6.58 -31.35
N GLY A 73 -12.62 -5.27 -31.14
CA GLY A 73 -13.78 -4.41 -31.40
C GLY A 73 -14.89 -4.52 -30.34
N PHE A 74 -14.71 -5.34 -29.31
CA PHE A 74 -15.70 -5.48 -28.23
C PHE A 74 -15.85 -4.17 -27.46
N SER A 75 -17.10 -3.74 -27.25
CA SER A 75 -17.47 -2.53 -26.52
C SER A 75 -18.33 -2.88 -25.32
N GLN A 76 -18.05 -2.25 -24.18
CA GLN A 76 -18.80 -2.39 -22.94
C GLN A 76 -19.17 -1.00 -22.44
N ASP A 77 -20.48 -0.72 -22.35
CA ASP A 77 -20.97 0.53 -21.80
C ASP A 77 -20.79 0.56 -20.27
N LEU A 78 -20.48 1.74 -19.73
CA LEU A 78 -20.30 1.94 -18.29
C LEU A 78 -21.48 2.69 -17.68
N PHE A 79 -21.56 4.00 -17.92
CA PHE A 79 -22.65 4.85 -17.43
C PHE A 79 -22.76 6.14 -18.25
N PRO A 80 -23.96 6.73 -18.31
CA PRO A 80 -24.20 7.97 -19.04
C PRO A 80 -23.56 9.18 -18.36
N TYR A 81 -23.19 10.19 -19.14
CA TYR A 81 -22.82 11.54 -18.67
C TYR A 81 -23.09 12.59 -19.75
N CYS A 82 -23.18 13.86 -19.40
CA CYS A 82 -23.37 14.94 -20.38
C CYS A 82 -22.09 15.78 -20.53
N SER A 83 -21.51 15.80 -21.72
CA SER A 83 -20.29 16.59 -21.99
C SER A 83 -20.50 18.10 -21.99
N GLU A 84 -21.74 18.57 -22.17
CA GLU A 84 -22.08 19.99 -22.10
C GLU A 84 -22.13 20.50 -20.65
N GLU A 85 -22.46 19.62 -19.71
CA GLU A 85 -22.57 19.94 -18.28
C GLU A 85 -21.25 19.77 -17.54
N LYS A 86 -20.48 18.73 -17.87
CA LYS A 86 -19.26 18.36 -17.13
C LYS A 86 -18.10 18.05 -18.06
N ARG A 87 -16.91 18.48 -17.64
CA ARG A 87 -15.66 18.08 -18.30
C ARG A 87 -15.42 16.58 -18.05
N PRO A 88 -15.16 15.78 -19.10
CA PRO A 88 -14.89 14.37 -18.91
C PRO A 88 -13.55 14.16 -18.21
N ILE A 89 -13.52 13.19 -17.31
CA ILE A 89 -12.30 12.75 -16.64
C ILE A 89 -12.17 11.26 -16.88
N VAL A 90 -11.05 10.86 -17.49
CA VAL A 90 -10.67 9.45 -17.66
C VAL A 90 -9.21 9.32 -17.28
N LYS A 91 -8.91 8.47 -16.29
CA LYS A 91 -7.56 8.20 -15.82
C LYS A 91 -7.33 6.71 -15.66
N ARG A 92 -6.19 6.23 -16.13
CA ARG A 92 -5.73 4.88 -15.80
C ARG A 92 -5.24 4.87 -14.36
N ILE A 93 -5.71 3.94 -13.54
CA ILE A 93 -5.24 3.80 -12.14
C ILE A 93 -4.48 2.51 -11.89
N GLY A 94 -4.62 1.54 -12.78
CA GLY A 94 -3.98 0.24 -12.67
C GLY A 94 -4.12 -0.55 -13.96
N ARG A 95 -3.64 -1.79 -13.92
CA ARG A 95 -3.84 -2.72 -15.03
C ARG A 95 -5.34 -2.98 -15.18
N GLN A 96 -5.89 -2.69 -16.35
CA GLN A 96 -7.29 -2.87 -16.69
C GLN A 96 -8.29 -2.19 -15.73
N GLU A 97 -7.87 -1.10 -15.08
CA GLU A 97 -8.69 -0.36 -14.11
C GLU A 97 -8.54 1.15 -14.34
N PHE A 98 -9.67 1.85 -14.38
CA PHE A 98 -9.76 3.27 -14.70
C PHE A 98 -10.61 4.03 -13.66
N LEU A 99 -10.29 5.32 -13.49
CA LEU A 99 -11.05 6.31 -12.74
C LEU A 99 -11.80 7.22 -13.71
N LEU A 100 -13.07 7.48 -13.40
CA LEU A 100 -14.01 8.23 -14.21
C LEU A 100 -14.77 9.26 -13.37
N ALA A 101 -15.14 10.39 -13.98
CA ALA A 101 -16.09 11.30 -13.37
C ALA A 101 -17.53 10.80 -13.51
N GLY A 102 -18.08 10.34 -12.39
CA GLY A 102 -19.46 9.91 -12.24
C GLY A 102 -20.41 11.01 -11.78
N PRO A 103 -21.73 10.68 -11.73
CA PRO A 103 -22.76 11.61 -11.28
C PRO A 103 -22.60 12.00 -9.81
N GLY A 104 -23.13 13.18 -9.43
CA GLY A 104 -23.19 13.62 -8.03
C GLY A 104 -21.84 13.85 -7.34
N GLY A 105 -20.80 14.23 -8.10
CA GLY A 105 -19.47 14.49 -7.51
C GLY A 105 -18.74 13.20 -7.09
N LEU A 106 -18.95 12.11 -7.82
CA LEU A 106 -18.29 10.83 -7.56
C LEU A 106 -17.15 10.57 -8.53
N GLY A 107 -16.01 10.13 -8.01
CA GLY A 107 -14.97 9.45 -8.77
C GLY A 107 -15.20 7.96 -8.76
N MET A 108 -15.66 7.43 -9.91
CA MET A 108 -16.02 6.02 -10.08
C MET A 108 -14.83 5.22 -10.58
N PHE A 109 -14.63 4.04 -10.01
CA PHE A 109 -13.64 3.07 -10.49
C PHE A 109 -14.33 2.03 -11.35
N ALA A 110 -13.77 1.74 -12.53
CA ALA A 110 -14.31 0.75 -13.44
C ALA A 110 -13.19 -0.10 -14.04
N THR A 111 -13.42 -1.41 -14.05
CA THR A 111 -12.57 -2.37 -14.75
C THR A 111 -12.98 -2.49 -16.21
N VAL A 112 -12.14 -3.13 -17.03
CA VAL A 112 -12.47 -3.43 -18.43
C VAL A 112 -13.72 -4.30 -18.63
N ALA A 113 -14.16 -5.01 -17.58
CA ALA A 113 -15.39 -5.79 -17.57
C ALA A 113 -16.63 -4.96 -17.21
N GLY A 114 -16.49 -3.65 -17.02
CA GLY A 114 -17.59 -2.74 -16.66
C GLY A 114 -18.03 -2.81 -15.21
N ILE A 115 -17.30 -3.51 -14.35
CA ILE A 115 -17.59 -3.62 -12.91
C ILE A 115 -16.64 -2.76 -12.09
N SER A 116 -17.15 -2.26 -10.95
CA SER A 116 -16.31 -1.60 -9.94
C SER A 116 -15.84 -2.63 -8.90
N GLN A 117 -14.54 -2.56 -8.55
CA GLN A 117 -13.96 -3.35 -7.45
C GLN A 117 -13.71 -2.50 -6.19
N ARG A 118 -13.97 -1.19 -6.26
CA ARG A 118 -13.70 -0.24 -5.17
C ARG A 118 -14.90 0.68 -4.96
N ALA A 119 -15.11 1.11 -3.73
CA ALA A 119 -16.06 2.17 -3.47
C ALA A 119 -15.60 3.47 -4.16
N PRO A 120 -16.53 4.31 -4.65
CA PRO A 120 -16.17 5.57 -5.29
C PRO A 120 -15.58 6.55 -4.27
N VAL A 121 -14.75 7.47 -4.77
CA VAL A 121 -14.31 8.63 -3.98
C VAL A 121 -15.32 9.77 -4.16
N ARG A 122 -15.56 10.55 -3.11
CA ARG A 122 -16.40 11.77 -3.19
C ARG A 122 -15.50 12.99 -3.38
N TRP A 123 -15.78 13.79 -4.38
CA TRP A 123 -15.10 15.05 -4.67
C TRP A 123 -16.11 16.16 -5.00
N SER A 124 -15.62 17.35 -5.33
CA SER A 124 -16.48 18.46 -5.75
C SER A 124 -17.33 18.11 -6.97
N GLU A 125 -18.57 18.59 -7.02
CA GLU A 125 -19.41 18.45 -8.21
C GLU A 125 -18.87 19.24 -9.41
N ASN A 126 -18.05 20.26 -9.15
CA ASN A 126 -17.40 21.15 -10.11
C ASN A 126 -15.98 20.69 -10.49
N VAL A 127 -15.59 19.46 -10.17
CA VAL A 127 -14.27 18.92 -10.52
C VAL A 127 -13.97 19.12 -12.01
N ILE A 128 -12.82 19.72 -12.30
CA ILE A 128 -12.39 20.03 -13.67
C ILE A 128 -11.23 19.15 -14.16
N GLY A 129 -10.57 18.44 -13.24
CA GLY A 129 -9.48 17.54 -13.57
C GLY A 129 -9.15 16.59 -12.44
N ALA A 130 -8.47 15.49 -12.77
CA ALA A 130 -7.94 14.54 -11.80
C ALA A 130 -6.53 14.11 -12.19
N ALA A 131 -5.75 13.70 -11.20
CA ALA A 131 -4.43 13.10 -11.37
C ALA A 131 -4.26 11.94 -10.38
N ILE A 132 -3.43 10.97 -10.75
CA ILE A 132 -3.18 9.78 -9.95
C ILE A 132 -1.78 9.84 -9.36
N CYS A 133 -1.69 9.72 -8.03
CA CYS A 133 -0.44 9.48 -7.33
C CYS A 133 -0.69 8.37 -6.32
N PHE A 134 -0.66 7.12 -6.79
CA PHE A 134 -1.07 5.95 -6.01
C PHE A 134 -0.48 5.97 -4.58
N PRO A 135 -1.28 5.76 -3.53
CA PRO A 135 -2.69 5.34 -3.54
C PRO A 135 -3.71 6.50 -3.54
N TYR A 136 -3.31 7.69 -3.96
CA TYR A 136 -4.15 8.89 -3.91
C TYR A 136 -4.69 9.31 -5.28
N VAL A 137 -5.92 9.82 -5.26
CA VAL A 137 -6.56 10.58 -6.34
C VAL A 137 -6.51 12.05 -5.96
N ILE A 138 -5.92 12.86 -6.83
CA ILE A 138 -5.89 14.31 -6.69
C ILE A 138 -6.99 14.85 -7.61
N ALA A 139 -7.89 15.66 -7.06
CA ALA A 139 -8.96 16.30 -7.81
C ALA A 139 -8.76 17.82 -7.80
N LEU A 140 -8.81 18.43 -8.98
CA LEU A 140 -8.74 19.88 -9.17
C LEU A 140 -10.15 20.44 -9.33
N ASP A 141 -10.44 21.43 -8.53
CA ASP A 141 -11.62 22.29 -8.58
C ASP A 141 -11.18 23.72 -8.96
N ASP A 142 -12.10 24.68 -9.07
CA ASP A 142 -11.75 26.06 -9.45
C ASP A 142 -11.09 26.85 -8.32
N GLU A 143 -11.38 26.48 -7.07
CA GLU A 143 -10.83 27.14 -5.88
C GLU A 143 -9.81 26.32 -5.08
N PHE A 144 -9.79 25.00 -5.25
CA PHE A 144 -8.96 24.11 -4.45
C PHE A 144 -8.51 22.85 -5.17
N ILE A 145 -7.50 22.22 -4.60
CA ILE A 145 -7.08 20.86 -4.91
C ILE A 145 -7.39 19.98 -3.71
N THR A 146 -8.04 18.84 -3.93
CA THR A 146 -8.32 17.85 -2.89
C THR A 146 -7.56 16.56 -3.15
N VAL A 147 -7.10 15.92 -2.08
CA VAL A 147 -6.39 14.64 -2.12
C VAL A 147 -7.26 13.60 -1.44
N HIS A 148 -7.61 12.54 -2.17
CA HIS A 148 -8.49 11.45 -1.73
C HIS A 148 -7.71 10.14 -1.73
N SER A 149 -7.88 9.32 -0.72
CA SER A 149 -7.27 7.99 -0.67
C SER A 149 -8.17 6.96 -1.35
N MET A 150 -7.57 6.16 -2.22
CA MET A 150 -8.27 5.03 -2.86
C MET A 150 -8.44 3.83 -1.91
N LEU A 151 -7.87 3.88 -0.71
CA LEU A 151 -7.87 2.77 0.25
C LEU A 151 -9.11 2.82 1.14
N ASP A 152 -9.39 3.97 1.74
CA ASP A 152 -10.49 4.22 2.67
C ASP A 152 -11.53 5.23 2.15
N GLN A 153 -11.34 5.70 0.91
CA GLN A 153 -12.21 6.65 0.21
C GLN A 153 -12.40 7.99 0.93
N GLN A 154 -11.48 8.33 1.84
CA GLN A 154 -11.52 9.59 2.59
C GLN A 154 -10.67 10.67 1.92
N GLN A 155 -11.16 11.91 2.01
CA GLN A 155 -10.36 13.09 1.71
C GLN A 155 -9.30 13.28 2.80
N LYS A 156 -8.02 13.28 2.39
CA LYS A 156 -6.86 13.43 3.27
C LYS A 156 -6.40 14.88 3.41
N GLN A 157 -6.61 15.67 2.36
CA GLN A 157 -6.10 17.03 2.31
C GLN A 157 -6.94 17.91 1.37
N THR A 158 -7.00 19.20 1.71
CA THR A 158 -7.47 20.27 0.83
C THR A 158 -6.38 21.34 0.77
N LEU A 159 -6.03 21.76 -0.43
CA LEU A 159 -5.07 22.80 -0.72
C LEU A 159 -5.79 23.94 -1.43
N PRO A 160 -5.84 25.16 -0.86
CA PRO A 160 -6.34 26.32 -1.57
C PRO A 160 -5.50 26.55 -2.84
N PHE A 161 -6.14 26.54 -4.01
CA PHE A 161 -5.47 26.69 -5.29
C PHE A 161 -6.45 27.24 -6.32
N LYS A 162 -6.31 28.52 -6.65
CA LYS A 162 -7.23 29.24 -7.53
C LYS A 162 -6.72 29.27 -8.96
N GLU A 163 -7.66 29.44 -9.90
CA GLU A 163 -7.34 29.61 -11.33
C GLU A 163 -6.63 28.38 -11.94
N GLY A 164 -6.83 27.19 -11.36
CA GLY A 164 -6.32 25.95 -11.92
C GLY A 164 -7.03 25.60 -13.24
N HIS A 165 -6.27 25.15 -14.23
CA HIS A 165 -6.81 24.81 -15.55
C HIS A 165 -6.48 23.38 -15.98
N ILE A 166 -5.29 22.91 -15.61
CA ILE A 166 -4.78 21.60 -16.01
C ILE A 166 -4.25 20.92 -14.77
N LEU A 167 -4.67 19.68 -14.55
CA LEU A 167 -4.09 18.77 -13.57
C LEU A 167 -3.70 17.48 -14.30
N GLN A 168 -2.42 17.13 -14.26
CA GLN A 168 -1.89 15.94 -14.91
C GLN A 168 -0.88 15.22 -14.01
N ASP A 169 -0.80 13.91 -14.18
CA ASP A 169 0.20 13.04 -13.57
C ASP A 169 1.14 12.52 -14.67
N PHE A 170 2.44 12.51 -14.37
CA PHE A 170 3.46 11.96 -15.24
C PHE A 170 4.62 11.44 -14.40
N GLU A 171 4.96 10.16 -14.55
CA GLU A 171 6.06 9.50 -13.84
C GLU A 171 6.05 9.75 -12.32
N GLY A 172 4.88 9.63 -11.69
CA GLY A 172 4.71 9.82 -10.25
C GLY A 172 4.80 11.28 -9.77
N ARG A 173 4.90 12.25 -10.68
CA ARG A 173 4.80 13.68 -10.39
C ARG A 173 3.42 14.18 -10.76
N VAL A 174 2.88 15.08 -9.95
CA VAL A 174 1.61 15.75 -10.23
C VAL A 174 1.87 17.20 -10.59
N ILE A 175 1.45 17.59 -11.78
CA ILE A 175 1.65 18.92 -12.34
C ILE A 175 0.29 19.62 -12.39
N VAL A 176 0.24 20.85 -11.87
CA VAL A 176 -0.91 21.72 -11.97
C VAL A 176 -0.52 23.03 -12.63
N ALA A 177 -1.33 23.50 -13.59
CA ALA A 177 -1.07 24.75 -14.29
C ALA A 177 -2.24 25.73 -14.16
N THR A 178 -1.89 27.00 -14.02
CA THR A 178 -2.78 28.16 -14.16
C THR A 178 -2.46 28.90 -15.46
N SER A 179 -3.18 29.98 -15.74
CA SER A 179 -2.84 30.88 -16.85
C SER A 179 -1.49 31.61 -16.67
N LYS A 180 -0.93 31.62 -15.45
CA LYS A 180 0.26 32.41 -15.08
C LYS A 180 1.48 31.56 -14.72
N GLY A 181 1.31 30.27 -14.49
CA GLY A 181 2.41 29.42 -14.03
C GLY A 181 2.10 27.94 -14.04
N VAL A 182 3.17 27.15 -13.94
CA VAL A 182 3.14 25.69 -13.82
C VAL A 182 3.78 25.31 -12.49
N TYR A 183 3.09 24.48 -11.73
CA TYR A 183 3.48 24.05 -10.39
C TYR A 183 3.57 22.52 -10.33
N ILE A 184 4.38 22.02 -9.42
CA ILE A 184 4.47 20.59 -9.10
C ILE A 184 3.95 20.41 -7.69
N LEU A 185 2.96 19.53 -7.52
CA LEU A 185 2.54 19.06 -6.21
C LEU A 185 3.51 17.99 -5.74
N VAL A 186 4.20 18.27 -4.64
CA VAL A 186 5.19 17.38 -4.05
C VAL A 186 4.53 16.64 -2.88
N PRO A 187 4.51 15.29 -2.89
CA PRO A 187 3.98 14.54 -1.77
C PRO A 187 4.87 14.70 -0.53
N LEU A 188 4.28 14.51 0.66
CA LEU A 188 5.06 14.38 1.88
C LEU A 188 6.05 13.20 1.76
N PRO A 189 7.21 13.22 2.45
CA PRO A 189 8.13 12.09 2.43
C PRO A 189 7.43 10.78 2.80
N LEU A 190 7.73 9.71 2.06
CA LEU A 190 7.06 8.41 2.20
C LEU A 190 7.20 7.88 3.63
N GLU A 191 8.39 7.98 4.21
CA GLU A 191 8.68 7.54 5.57
C GLU A 191 7.76 8.24 6.57
N LYS A 192 7.56 9.55 6.43
CA LYS A 192 6.66 10.32 7.30
C LYS A 192 5.22 9.83 7.17
N GLN A 193 4.72 9.68 5.94
CA GLN A 193 3.35 9.19 5.71
C GLN A 193 3.13 7.81 6.33
N ILE A 194 4.10 6.90 6.19
CA ILE A 194 4.03 5.56 6.77
C ILE A 194 4.06 5.62 8.30
N GLN A 195 4.97 6.40 8.90
CA GLN A 195 5.02 6.52 10.37
C GLN A 195 3.74 7.15 10.92
N ASP A 196 3.17 8.17 10.25
CA ASP A 196 1.90 8.79 10.67
C ASP A 196 0.74 7.77 10.63
N LEU A 197 0.69 6.90 9.60
CA LEU A 197 -0.30 5.83 9.50
C LEU A 197 -0.12 4.77 10.59
N LEU A 198 1.12 4.34 10.86
CA LEU A 198 1.44 3.37 11.91
C LEU A 198 1.12 3.94 13.30
N ALA A 199 1.47 5.19 13.57
CA ALA A 199 1.15 5.89 14.82
C ALA A 199 -0.38 6.02 15.03
N SER A 200 -1.14 6.12 13.94
CA SER A 200 -2.61 6.12 13.95
C SER A 200 -3.21 4.71 13.94
N HIS A 201 -2.40 3.66 14.08
CA HIS A 201 -2.78 2.25 14.06
C HIS A 201 -3.45 1.78 12.75
N ARG A 202 -3.22 2.49 11.63
CA ARG A 202 -3.78 2.17 10.30
C ARG A 202 -2.82 1.27 9.52
N VAL A 203 -2.66 0.05 10.02
CA VAL A 203 -1.62 -0.89 9.56
C VAL A 203 -1.80 -1.27 8.09
N GLU A 204 -3.01 -1.62 7.66
CA GLU A 204 -3.28 -2.05 6.28
C GLU A 204 -2.89 -0.96 5.27
N GLU A 205 -3.25 0.29 5.54
CA GLU A 205 -2.93 1.42 4.67
C GLU A 205 -1.43 1.70 4.61
N ALA A 206 -0.73 1.64 5.75
CA ALA A 206 0.72 1.78 5.80
C ALA A 206 1.40 0.72 4.91
N LEU A 207 0.94 -0.53 4.99
CA LEU A 207 1.48 -1.63 4.20
C LEU A 207 1.18 -1.49 2.70
N VAL A 208 -0.03 -1.05 2.33
CA VAL A 208 -0.39 -0.81 0.92
C VAL A 208 0.40 0.36 0.34
N LEU A 209 0.52 1.46 1.06
CA LEU A 209 1.33 2.62 0.66
C LEU A 209 2.80 2.22 0.45
N ALA A 210 3.37 1.48 1.40
CA ALA A 210 4.74 0.98 1.29
C ALA A 210 4.91 0.09 0.05
N LYS A 211 4.02 -0.90 -0.16
CA LYS A 211 4.07 -1.78 -1.35
C LYS A 211 3.95 -1.00 -2.66
N GLY A 212 3.10 0.04 -2.70
CA GLY A 212 2.93 0.91 -3.87
C GLY A 212 4.22 1.63 -4.27
N ALA A 213 5.03 2.03 -3.30
CA ALA A 213 6.30 2.71 -3.54
C ALA A 213 7.43 1.79 -4.07
N ARG A 214 7.23 0.47 -4.09
CA ARG A 214 8.27 -0.51 -4.47
C ARG A 214 8.91 -0.24 -5.84
N ARG A 215 8.13 0.26 -6.80
CA ARG A 215 8.64 0.54 -8.17
C ARG A 215 9.60 1.74 -8.21
N ASN A 216 9.53 2.63 -7.22
CA ASN A 216 10.28 3.88 -7.19
C ASN A 216 11.53 3.80 -6.30
N ILE A 217 11.78 2.66 -5.66
CA ILE A 217 12.85 2.47 -4.68
C ILE A 217 13.73 1.29 -5.10
N PRO A 218 15.08 1.41 -5.05
CA PRO A 218 15.98 0.30 -5.29
C PRO A 218 15.65 -0.91 -4.41
N LYS A 219 15.73 -2.12 -4.98
CA LYS A 219 15.24 -3.36 -4.36
C LYS A 219 15.80 -3.57 -2.95
N GLU A 220 17.09 -3.34 -2.76
CA GLU A 220 17.80 -3.54 -1.49
C GLU A 220 17.32 -2.54 -0.44
N LYS A 221 17.22 -1.25 -0.80
CA LYS A 221 16.69 -0.20 0.09
C LYS A 221 15.23 -0.48 0.46
N PHE A 222 14.42 -0.89 -0.51
CA PHE A 222 13.04 -1.25 -0.28
C PHE A 222 12.91 -2.42 0.70
N GLN A 223 13.71 -3.47 0.55
CA GLN A 223 13.66 -4.64 1.44
C GLN A 223 13.96 -4.26 2.90
N VAL A 224 14.99 -3.45 3.14
CA VAL A 224 15.35 -2.99 4.49
C VAL A 224 14.22 -2.15 5.09
N MET A 225 13.74 -1.15 4.35
CA MET A 225 12.62 -0.29 4.79
C MET A 225 11.36 -1.12 5.07
N TYR A 226 10.99 -2.02 4.16
CA TYR A 226 9.75 -2.79 4.24
C TYR A 226 9.76 -3.80 5.39
N ARG A 227 10.90 -4.45 5.68
CA ARG A 227 11.05 -5.32 6.87
C ARG A 227 10.79 -4.55 8.15
N ARG A 228 11.37 -3.35 8.27
CA ARG A 228 11.15 -2.49 9.45
C ARG A 228 9.69 -2.11 9.62
N ILE A 229 9.00 -1.77 8.53
CA ILE A 229 7.56 -1.46 8.56
C ILE A 229 6.74 -2.67 9.01
N LEU A 230 7.06 -3.86 8.52
CA LEU A 230 6.40 -5.11 8.94
C LEU A 230 6.61 -5.39 10.43
N GLN A 231 7.81 -5.16 10.95
CA GLN A 231 8.10 -5.32 12.38
C GLN A 231 7.27 -4.35 13.23
N GLN A 232 7.25 -3.06 12.89
CA GLN A 232 6.43 -2.04 13.58
C GLN A 232 4.93 -2.39 13.52
N ALA A 233 4.43 -2.79 12.34
CA ALA A 233 3.07 -3.25 12.13
C ALA A 233 2.75 -4.48 13.01
N GLY A 234 3.68 -5.44 13.10
CA GLY A 234 3.54 -6.61 13.96
C GLY A 234 3.38 -6.22 15.43
N PHE A 235 4.15 -5.25 15.91
CA PHE A 235 4.03 -4.77 17.30
C PHE A 235 2.73 -4.01 17.58
N ILE A 236 2.15 -3.33 16.59
CA ILE A 236 0.82 -2.72 16.69
C ILE A 236 -0.25 -3.81 16.82
N GLN A 237 -0.21 -4.83 15.94
CA GLN A 237 -1.16 -5.95 15.99
C GLN A 237 -1.02 -6.75 17.29
N PHE A 238 0.22 -6.95 17.77
CA PHE A 238 0.50 -7.57 19.06
C PHE A 238 -0.13 -6.80 20.22
N ALA A 239 0.02 -5.46 20.24
CA ALA A 239 -0.60 -4.61 21.26
C ALA A 239 -2.14 -4.63 21.22
N GLN A 240 -2.73 -4.90 20.06
CA GLN A 240 -4.17 -5.10 19.87
C GLN A 240 -4.62 -6.55 20.09
N LEU A 241 -3.72 -7.44 20.54
CA LEU A 241 -3.95 -8.87 20.77
C LEU A 241 -4.36 -9.64 19.51
N GLN A 242 -4.10 -9.09 18.32
CA GLN A 242 -4.29 -9.73 17.01
C GLN A 242 -3.06 -10.62 16.71
N PHE A 243 -2.96 -11.72 17.46
CA PHE A 243 -1.74 -12.53 17.51
C PHE A 243 -1.42 -13.26 16.20
N LEU A 244 -2.44 -13.68 15.44
CA LEU A 244 -2.23 -14.39 14.17
C LEU A 244 -1.59 -13.44 13.14
N GLU A 245 -2.12 -12.24 13.04
CA GLU A 245 -1.64 -11.17 12.17
C GLU A 245 -0.24 -10.72 12.60
N ALA A 246 -0.04 -10.49 13.91
CA ALA A 246 1.25 -10.11 14.47
C ALA A 246 2.34 -11.14 14.13
N LYS A 247 2.05 -12.44 14.31
CA LYS A 247 2.97 -13.53 13.99
C LYS A 247 3.40 -13.53 12.52
N GLU A 248 2.46 -13.40 11.59
CA GLU A 248 2.76 -13.37 10.16
C GLU A 248 3.60 -12.14 9.78
N LEU A 249 3.32 -10.99 10.40
CA LEU A 249 4.09 -9.76 10.21
C LEU A 249 5.51 -9.89 10.77
N PHE A 250 5.70 -10.45 11.96
CA PHE A 250 7.02 -10.68 12.54
C PHE A 250 7.85 -11.66 11.71
N ARG A 251 7.23 -12.74 11.23
CA ARG A 251 7.87 -13.73 10.33
C ARG A 251 8.29 -13.08 9.01
N SER A 252 7.38 -12.36 8.38
CA SER A 252 7.64 -11.67 7.09
C SER A 252 8.66 -10.54 7.24
N GLY A 253 8.65 -9.87 8.39
CA GLY A 253 9.58 -8.79 8.75
C GLY A 253 10.94 -9.27 9.24
N GLN A 254 11.12 -10.58 9.45
CA GLN A 254 12.34 -11.17 10.03
C GLN A 254 12.70 -10.48 11.36
N LEU A 255 11.74 -10.42 12.27
CA LEU A 255 11.94 -9.84 13.59
C LEU A 255 13.03 -10.61 14.36
N ASP A 256 13.97 -9.88 14.97
CA ASP A 256 14.80 -10.44 16.04
C ASP A 256 13.91 -10.69 17.26
N VAL A 257 13.67 -11.95 17.58
CA VAL A 257 12.70 -12.35 18.62
C VAL A 257 13.05 -11.82 20.00
N ARG A 258 14.29 -11.41 20.24
CA ARG A 258 14.72 -10.81 21.50
C ARG A 258 14.04 -9.46 21.75
N GLU A 259 13.58 -8.76 20.70
CA GLU A 259 12.71 -7.60 20.85
C GLU A 259 11.45 -7.97 21.66
N LEU A 260 10.81 -9.11 21.34
CA LEU A 260 9.63 -9.61 22.09
C LEU A 260 10.01 -10.11 23.48
N ILE A 261 11.09 -10.91 23.60
CA ILE A 261 11.55 -11.44 24.90
C ILE A 261 11.84 -10.28 25.86
N SER A 262 12.47 -9.21 25.37
CA SER A 262 12.84 -8.04 26.17
C SER A 262 11.65 -7.28 26.76
N LEU A 263 10.41 -7.52 26.30
CA LEU A 263 9.20 -6.93 26.88
C LEU A 263 8.82 -7.56 28.21
N TYR A 264 9.39 -8.72 28.52
CA TYR A 264 9.12 -9.49 29.72
C TYR A 264 10.34 -9.35 30.62
N PRO A 265 10.20 -8.64 31.76
CA PRO A 265 11.30 -8.53 32.71
C PRO A 265 11.87 -9.89 33.09
N PHE A 266 13.19 -9.98 33.18
CA PHE A 266 13.95 -11.17 33.61
C PHE A 266 13.95 -12.38 32.66
N LEU A 267 13.29 -12.33 31.49
CA LEU A 267 13.34 -13.47 30.55
C LEU A 267 14.66 -13.56 29.77
N LEU A 268 15.22 -12.43 29.33
CA LEU A 268 16.53 -12.43 28.67
C LEU A 268 17.61 -12.93 29.64
N PRO A 269 18.55 -13.77 29.19
CA PRO A 269 19.74 -14.14 29.96
C PRO A 269 20.56 -12.91 30.36
N THR A 270 21.22 -12.98 31.52
CA THR A 270 22.20 -11.97 31.97
C THR A 270 23.42 -11.91 31.05
N SER A 271 23.73 -13.00 30.34
CA SER A 271 24.75 -13.07 29.28
C SER A 271 24.35 -12.36 27.98
N SER A 272 23.06 -12.01 27.81
CA SER A 272 22.54 -11.47 26.55
C SER A 272 23.10 -10.07 26.28
N SER A 273 23.76 -9.89 25.14
CA SER A 273 24.24 -8.58 24.68
C SER A 273 23.17 -7.80 23.89
N PHE A 274 21.92 -8.23 23.94
CA PHE A 274 20.84 -7.67 23.13
C PHE A 274 20.54 -6.22 23.51
N THR A 275 20.44 -5.37 22.50
CA THR A 275 19.96 -3.99 22.65
C THR A 275 18.83 -3.79 21.65
N ARG A 276 17.72 -3.21 22.10
CA ARG A 276 16.56 -2.91 21.24
C ARG A 276 16.97 -2.00 20.08
N SER A 277 16.26 -2.14 18.97
CA SER A 277 16.45 -1.37 17.76
C SER A 277 16.36 0.14 18.00
N HIS A 278 17.20 0.90 17.30
CA HIS A 278 17.14 2.36 17.26
C HIS A 278 16.96 2.85 15.81
N PRO A 279 15.91 3.64 15.49
CA PRO A 279 14.80 4.04 16.38
C PRO A 279 13.97 2.85 16.89
N PRO A 280 13.15 3.01 17.93
CA PRO A 280 12.29 1.95 18.47
C PRO A 280 11.33 1.37 17.42
N LEU A 281 10.95 0.09 17.59
CA LEU A 281 9.93 -0.57 16.77
C LEU A 281 8.51 -0.39 17.35
N HIS A 282 8.40 0.01 18.61
CA HIS A 282 7.15 0.23 19.34
C HIS A 282 7.38 1.20 20.52
N GLU A 283 6.30 1.73 21.08
CA GLU A 283 6.35 2.81 22.11
C GLU A 283 6.34 2.31 23.56
N TYR A 284 5.91 1.06 23.80
CA TYR A 284 5.84 0.52 25.15
C TYR A 284 7.18 -0.04 25.64
N ALA A 285 7.51 0.22 26.90
CA ALA A 285 8.74 -0.23 27.53
C ALA A 285 8.69 -1.72 27.87
N ASP A 286 7.55 -2.21 28.36
CA ASP A 286 7.35 -3.61 28.79
C ASP A 286 5.90 -4.05 28.63
N LEU A 287 5.64 -5.32 28.96
CA LEU A 287 4.31 -5.90 28.89
C LEU A 287 3.34 -5.27 29.90
N HIS A 288 3.82 -4.79 31.06
CA HIS A 288 2.96 -4.17 32.07
C HIS A 288 2.36 -2.86 31.54
N GLN A 289 3.17 -2.03 30.86
CA GLN A 289 2.69 -0.82 30.18
C GLN A 289 1.72 -1.18 29.04
N LEU A 290 2.02 -2.21 28.24
CA LEU A 290 1.17 -2.63 27.12
C LEU A 290 -0.20 -3.12 27.59
N THR A 291 -0.25 -3.93 28.65
CA THR A 291 -1.52 -4.49 29.15
C THR A 291 -2.23 -3.59 30.15
N GLN A 292 -1.61 -2.47 30.56
CA GLN A 292 -2.12 -1.59 31.63
C GLN A 292 -2.35 -2.35 32.95
N GLY A 293 -1.50 -3.36 33.22
CA GLY A 293 -1.62 -4.22 34.41
C GLY A 293 -2.70 -5.32 34.33
N ASP A 294 -3.41 -5.44 33.20
CA ASP A 294 -4.43 -6.47 32.99
C ASP A 294 -3.80 -7.86 32.90
N GLN A 295 -4.13 -8.72 33.87
CA GLN A 295 -3.59 -10.07 34.01
C GLN A 295 -4.07 -11.02 32.91
N GLU A 296 -5.29 -10.86 32.40
CA GLU A 296 -5.82 -11.72 31.34
C GLU A 296 -5.09 -11.43 30.03
N LYS A 297 -4.90 -10.14 29.72
CA LYS A 297 -4.13 -9.72 28.54
C LYS A 297 -2.66 -10.16 28.66
N MET A 298 -2.08 -10.05 29.86
CA MET A 298 -0.72 -10.49 30.13
C MET A 298 -0.55 -11.99 29.88
N ALA A 299 -1.48 -12.80 30.39
CA ALA A 299 -1.50 -14.24 30.15
C ALA A 299 -1.63 -14.58 28.65
N LYS A 300 -2.49 -13.86 27.91
CA LYS A 300 -2.61 -14.02 26.46
C LYS A 300 -1.29 -13.72 25.73
N CYS A 301 -0.61 -12.65 26.10
CA CYS A 301 0.70 -12.30 25.54
C CYS A 301 1.76 -13.36 25.87
N LYS A 302 1.80 -13.87 27.11
CA LYS A 302 2.70 -14.98 27.50
C LYS A 302 2.47 -16.23 26.65
N ARG A 303 1.20 -16.62 26.45
CA ARG A 303 0.85 -17.76 25.58
C ARG A 303 1.31 -17.56 24.13
N PHE A 304 1.11 -16.35 23.60
CA PHE A 304 1.63 -16.00 22.29
C PHE A 304 3.15 -16.16 22.22
N LEU A 305 3.89 -15.59 23.18
CA LEU A 305 5.35 -15.65 23.20
C LEU A 305 5.85 -17.10 23.26
N MET A 306 5.27 -17.93 24.13
CA MET A 306 5.60 -19.36 24.23
C MET A 306 5.42 -20.08 22.90
N SER A 307 4.25 -19.92 22.26
CA SER A 307 3.96 -20.53 20.95
C SER A 307 4.93 -20.02 19.87
N TYR A 308 5.19 -18.71 19.83
CA TYR A 308 6.02 -18.12 18.80
C TYR A 308 7.49 -18.52 18.93
N LEU A 309 8.04 -18.48 20.15
CA LEU A 309 9.43 -18.89 20.41
C LEU A 309 9.64 -20.38 20.10
N ASN A 310 8.70 -21.25 20.47
CA ASN A 310 8.80 -22.67 20.19
C ASN A 310 8.87 -22.96 18.68
N GLU A 311 8.11 -22.23 17.87
CA GLU A 311 8.19 -22.35 16.42
C GLU A 311 9.51 -21.82 15.88
N VAL A 312 9.92 -20.61 16.29
CA VAL A 312 11.17 -19.98 15.82
C VAL A 312 12.39 -20.80 16.20
N ARG A 313 12.39 -21.47 17.36
CA ARG A 313 13.46 -22.35 17.84
C ARG A 313 13.93 -23.36 16.81
N SER A 314 13.01 -23.91 16.02
CA SER A 314 13.27 -24.92 14.98
C SER A 314 13.78 -24.34 13.65
N THR A 315 13.84 -23.02 13.51
CA THR A 315 14.15 -22.34 12.25
C THR A 315 15.57 -21.78 12.22
N GLU A 316 16.09 -21.50 11.02
CA GLU A 316 17.38 -20.83 10.84
C GLU A 316 17.43 -19.42 11.45
N VAL A 317 16.26 -18.80 11.70
CA VAL A 317 16.16 -17.48 12.34
C VAL A 317 16.76 -17.52 13.74
N ALA A 318 16.62 -18.63 14.48
CA ALA A 318 17.20 -18.78 15.82
C ALA A 318 18.74 -18.82 15.86
N ASN A 319 19.41 -18.94 14.72
CA ASN A 319 20.87 -19.02 14.66
C ASN A 319 21.50 -17.72 15.17
N GLY A 320 22.32 -17.83 16.22
CA GLY A 320 23.02 -16.71 16.86
C GLY A 320 22.37 -16.21 18.15
N TYR A 321 21.18 -16.70 18.53
CA TYR A 321 20.52 -16.36 19.80
C TYR A 321 19.68 -17.52 20.36
N LYS A 322 20.10 -18.76 20.12
CA LYS A 322 19.45 -19.96 20.67
C LYS A 322 19.43 -19.99 22.20
N GLU A 323 20.50 -19.54 22.85
CA GLU A 323 20.56 -19.43 24.32
C GLU A 323 19.48 -18.48 24.86
N ASP A 324 19.29 -17.32 24.22
CA ASP A 324 18.25 -16.36 24.59
C ASP A 324 16.84 -16.96 24.44
N ILE A 325 16.57 -17.68 23.35
CA ILE A 325 15.28 -18.32 23.08
C ILE A 325 15.01 -19.46 24.07
N ASP A 326 15.95 -20.38 24.22
CA ASP A 326 15.78 -21.58 25.03
C ASP A 326 15.64 -21.23 26.52
N THR A 327 16.45 -20.27 27.01
CA THR A 327 16.34 -19.77 28.38
C THR A 327 15.00 -19.07 28.63
N ALA A 328 14.53 -18.25 27.69
CA ALA A 328 13.24 -17.59 27.82
C ALA A 328 12.08 -18.60 27.79
N LEU A 329 12.12 -19.59 26.90
CA LEU A 329 11.14 -20.67 26.85
C LEU A 329 11.10 -21.48 28.14
N LEU A 330 12.25 -21.85 28.69
CA LEU A 330 12.32 -22.60 29.93
C LEU A 330 11.68 -21.82 31.10
N LYS A 331 12.03 -20.53 31.25
CA LYS A 331 11.42 -19.66 32.28
C LYS A 331 9.90 -19.54 32.10
N LEU A 332 9.43 -19.32 30.88
CA LEU A 332 8.01 -19.20 30.57
C LEU A 332 7.23 -20.51 30.83
N TYR A 333 7.80 -21.65 30.43
CA TYR A 333 7.19 -22.95 30.64
C TYR A 333 7.15 -23.34 32.12
N ALA A 334 8.20 -23.03 32.88
CA ALA A 334 8.23 -23.26 34.32
C ALA A 334 7.19 -22.38 35.06
N GLU A 335 7.12 -21.08 34.74
CA GLU A 335 6.13 -20.17 35.34
C GLU A 335 4.68 -20.61 35.06
N ALA A 336 4.43 -21.16 33.87
CA ALA A 336 3.10 -21.51 33.40
C ALA A 336 2.69 -22.96 33.71
N ASP A 337 3.57 -23.76 34.35
CA ASP A 337 3.41 -25.21 34.49
C ASP A 337 3.02 -25.88 33.16
N HIS A 338 3.76 -25.53 32.10
CA HIS A 338 3.41 -25.89 30.72
C HIS A 338 3.93 -27.30 30.37
N ASP A 339 3.09 -28.15 29.78
CA ASP A 339 3.40 -29.55 29.44
C ASP A 339 4.72 -29.72 28.66
N SER A 340 5.03 -28.77 27.76
CA SER A 340 6.26 -28.77 26.94
C SER A 340 7.56 -28.49 27.71
N LEU A 341 7.52 -28.20 29.02
CA LEU A 341 8.73 -27.99 29.82
C LEU A 341 9.65 -29.23 29.78
N LEU A 342 9.07 -30.41 30.00
CA LEU A 342 9.82 -31.66 30.00
C LEU A 342 10.40 -31.97 28.62
N ASP A 343 9.64 -31.70 27.56
CA ASP A 343 10.09 -31.88 26.18
C ASP A 343 11.30 -30.98 25.85
N LEU A 344 11.29 -29.73 26.33
CA LEU A 344 12.42 -28.81 26.17
C LEU A 344 13.67 -29.32 26.89
N LEU A 345 13.52 -29.84 28.11
CA LEU A 345 14.63 -30.33 28.93
C LEU A 345 15.26 -31.62 28.40
N VAL A 346 14.48 -32.48 27.76
CA VAL A 346 14.96 -33.77 27.21
C VAL A 346 15.57 -33.62 25.81
N THR A 347 15.25 -32.54 25.09
CA THR A 347 15.84 -32.25 23.78
C THR A 347 17.12 -31.41 23.89
N GLU A 348 17.96 -31.43 22.85
CA GLU A 348 19.15 -30.57 22.78
C GLU A 348 18.71 -29.11 22.93
N ASN A 349 19.24 -28.43 23.94
CA ASN A 349 18.88 -27.06 24.28
C ASN A 349 20.11 -26.26 24.71
N SER A 350 20.00 -24.94 24.65
CA SER A 350 21.03 -23.99 25.07
C SER A 350 20.59 -23.19 26.30
N CYS A 351 19.79 -23.77 27.20
CA CYS A 351 19.27 -23.04 28.35
C CYS A 351 20.39 -22.66 29.35
N LEU A 352 20.35 -21.42 29.85
CA LEU A 352 21.24 -20.99 30.93
C LEU A 352 20.63 -21.33 32.29
N LEU A 353 21.11 -22.40 32.91
CA LEU A 353 20.58 -22.94 34.17
C LEU A 353 20.74 -21.98 35.35
N THR A 354 21.85 -21.24 35.44
CA THR A 354 22.10 -20.28 36.53
C THR A 354 21.02 -19.22 36.61
N ASP A 355 20.53 -18.79 35.46
CA ASP A 355 19.53 -17.72 35.34
C ASP A 355 18.11 -18.25 35.50
N SER A 356 17.94 -19.56 35.49
CA SER A 356 16.64 -20.22 35.47
C SER A 356 16.34 -21.03 36.72
N ALA A 357 17.33 -21.26 37.60
CA ALA A 357 17.19 -22.08 38.80
C ALA A 357 16.00 -21.65 39.68
N ALA A 358 15.87 -20.35 39.95
CA ALA A 358 14.78 -19.79 40.77
C ALA A 358 13.38 -19.93 40.15
N TRP A 359 13.27 -20.28 38.87
CA TRP A 359 11.99 -20.51 38.18
C TRP A 359 11.59 -21.98 38.21
N LEU A 360 12.54 -22.88 38.49
CA LEU A 360 12.33 -24.34 38.55
C LEU A 360 12.14 -24.85 39.98
N GLU A 361 12.35 -24.00 40.99
CA GLU A 361 12.04 -24.21 42.41
C GLU A 361 10.58 -23.85 42.71
#